data_AF-A0A7C7Z283-F1
#
_entry.id   AF-A0A7C7Z283-F1
#
_cell.length_a   1.000
_cell.length_b   1.000
_cell.length_c   1.000
_cell.angle_alpha   90.00
_cell.angle_beta   90.00
_cell.angle_gamma   90.00
#
_symmetry.space_group_name_H-M   'P 1'
#
loop_
_entity.id
_entity.type
_entity.pdbx_description
1 polymer ?
#
loop_
_entity_poly.entity_id
_entity_poly.type
_entity_poly.pdbx_seq_one_letter_code
_entity_poly.pdbx_strand_id
1 'polypeptide(L)'
;MATVNKQRQVREIVRCGKDPKYFFNKYVKIQHPTRGLISFATFPFQDVCIDDFVNHRYNVILKSRQLGISTLTAAYAVWLAIFYKDKNILVIATKLSVAMNFIKKVKVALKHLPPWLVLPELSTNNKTAVEFTNGSTIKAIPTSDDAGRSEALTLLIVDEAAFVRNFDELWMGLYPTLSTGGRAIVLSTPNGVGGQYYDLYMRADAGESEFNPIKLPWHVHPERADEWFENECKNLTQQQIAQELLCDFAASGETFLLAEHIERIRQQVRNPMEKWGPEMGVWVWKYPLTDHKYIISADVARGDAGDYSAFHVIDTNESEIVAEYKGKIPPDQFAILLNEAGMRY
;
A
#
# COMPACT_ATOMS: atom_id res chain seq x y z
N MET A 1 23.39 -32.91 35.72
CA MET A 1 22.64 -32.85 34.43
C MET A 1 21.72 -31.63 34.31
N ALA A 2 21.03 -31.16 35.36
CA ALA A 2 20.12 -30.01 35.30
C ALA A 2 20.77 -28.65 34.93
N THR A 3 22.00 -28.40 35.39
CA THR A 3 22.77 -27.16 35.10
C THR A 3 23.17 -27.04 33.63
N VAL A 4 23.49 -28.17 32.98
CA VAL A 4 23.83 -28.23 31.54
C VAL A 4 22.60 -27.91 30.68
N ASN A 5 21.40 -28.26 31.14
CA ASN A 5 20.14 -27.93 30.46
C ASN A 5 19.83 -26.42 30.53
N LYS A 6 19.97 -25.79 31.71
CA LYS A 6 19.77 -24.34 31.85
C LYS A 6 20.73 -23.51 30.98
N GLN A 7 22.02 -23.86 30.95
CA GLN A 7 22.98 -23.16 30.08
C GLN A 7 22.69 -23.33 28.58
N ARG A 8 22.11 -24.47 28.18
CA ARG A 8 21.64 -24.67 26.79
C ARG A 8 20.41 -23.81 26.51
N GLN A 9 19.44 -23.78 27.42
CA GLN A 9 18.24 -22.92 27.29
C GLN A 9 18.60 -21.44 27.17
N VAL A 10 19.51 -20.93 28.01
CA VAL A 10 19.97 -19.54 27.93
C VAL A 10 20.63 -19.25 26.58
N ARG A 11 21.52 -20.12 26.10
CA ARG A 11 22.15 -19.96 24.77
C ARG A 11 21.11 -19.97 23.65
N GLU A 12 20.10 -20.82 23.77
CA GLU A 12 19.02 -20.92 22.79
C GLU A 12 18.13 -19.68 22.77
N ILE A 13 17.76 -19.15 23.95
CA ILE A 13 17.03 -17.88 24.08
C ILE A 13 17.81 -16.74 23.43
N VAL A 14 19.11 -16.64 23.72
CA VAL A 14 19.97 -15.60 23.12
C VAL A 14 20.06 -15.75 21.60
N ARG A 15 20.14 -16.99 21.09
CA ARG A 15 20.15 -17.24 19.65
C ARG A 15 18.83 -16.81 19.01
N CYS A 16 17.69 -17.20 19.58
CA CYS A 16 16.37 -16.79 19.09
C CYS A 16 16.18 -15.27 19.13
N GLY A 17 16.67 -14.59 20.18
CA GLY A 17 16.59 -13.14 20.28
C GLY A 17 17.46 -12.38 19.28
N LYS A 18 18.55 -13.00 18.77
CA LYS A 18 19.44 -12.40 17.76
C LYS A 18 19.03 -12.73 16.32
N ASP A 19 18.45 -13.91 16.10
CA ASP A 19 18.13 -14.43 14.77
C ASP A 19 16.62 -14.75 14.68
N PRO A 20 15.82 -13.79 14.19
CA PRO A 20 14.38 -13.99 14.05
C PRO A 20 14.04 -15.12 13.08
N LYS A 21 14.81 -15.30 11.99
CA LYS A 21 14.59 -16.38 11.01
C LYS A 21 14.73 -17.75 11.67
N TYR A 22 15.78 -17.93 12.47
CA TYR A 22 15.97 -19.14 13.25
C TYR A 22 14.82 -19.39 14.23
N PHE A 23 14.40 -18.35 14.95
CA PHE A 23 13.28 -18.45 15.90
C PHE A 23 11.97 -18.84 15.19
N PHE A 24 11.64 -18.22 14.05
CA PHE A 24 10.42 -18.50 13.31
C PHE A 24 10.38 -19.92 12.76
N ASN A 25 11.45 -20.34 12.08
CA ASN A 25 11.51 -21.67 11.47
C ASN A 25 11.50 -22.80 12.50
N LYS A 26 12.09 -22.58 13.67
CA LYS A 26 12.26 -23.62 14.68
C LYS A 26 11.11 -23.71 15.68
N TYR A 27 10.53 -22.58 16.09
CA TYR A 27 9.62 -22.54 17.24
C TYR A 27 8.23 -22.02 16.93
N VAL A 28 8.07 -21.13 15.95
CA VAL A 28 6.77 -20.51 15.67
C VAL A 28 5.86 -21.49 14.92
N LYS A 29 4.61 -21.57 15.38
CA LYS A 29 3.54 -22.29 14.69
C LYS A 29 2.48 -21.32 14.22
N ILE A 30 1.87 -21.63 13.08
CA ILE A 30 0.81 -20.82 12.45
C ILE A 30 -0.42 -21.67 12.16
N GLN A 31 -1.55 -21.00 11.98
CA GLN A 31 -2.79 -21.64 11.58
C GLN A 31 -2.94 -21.54 10.04
N HIS A 32 -2.80 -22.67 9.37
CA HIS A 32 -3.06 -22.82 7.93
C HIS A 32 -4.55 -23.09 7.68
N PRO A 33 -5.17 -22.48 6.65
CA PRO A 33 -6.59 -22.66 6.35
C PRO A 33 -7.01 -24.13 6.16
N THR A 34 -6.19 -24.92 5.45
CA THR A 34 -6.50 -26.32 5.11
C THR A 34 -5.77 -27.36 5.96
N ARG A 35 -4.58 -27.02 6.49
CA ARG A 35 -3.70 -27.98 7.19
C ARG A 35 -3.80 -27.85 8.72
N GLY A 36 -4.57 -26.87 9.22
CA GLY A 36 -4.65 -26.59 10.64
C GLY A 36 -3.34 -26.02 11.18
N LEU A 37 -2.93 -26.45 12.37
CA LEU A 37 -1.73 -25.95 13.04
C LEU A 37 -0.47 -26.58 12.44
N ILE A 38 0.40 -25.77 11.82
CA ILE A 38 1.66 -26.21 11.22
C ILE A 38 2.85 -25.40 11.76
N SER A 39 4.07 -25.92 11.56
CA SER A 39 5.27 -25.10 11.74
C SER A 39 5.23 -23.93 10.75
N PHE A 40 5.75 -22.75 11.15
CA PHE A 40 5.75 -21.61 10.24
C PHE A 40 6.58 -21.88 8.99
N ALA A 41 7.80 -22.43 9.15
CA ALA A 41 8.68 -22.82 8.04
C ALA A 41 8.66 -21.79 6.90
N THR A 42 9.33 -20.66 7.11
CA THR A 42 9.24 -19.50 6.22
C THR A 42 9.73 -19.85 4.83
N PHE A 43 9.07 -19.26 3.83
CA PHE A 43 9.54 -19.35 2.44
C PHE A 43 10.77 -18.45 2.22
N PRO A 44 11.59 -18.71 1.19
CA PRO A 44 12.79 -17.91 0.91
C PRO A 44 12.52 -16.41 0.80
N PHE A 45 11.43 -16.00 0.15
CA PHE A 45 11.06 -14.57 0.04
C PHE A 45 10.66 -13.97 1.41
N GLN A 46 10.10 -14.78 2.31
CA GLN A 46 9.75 -14.34 3.66
C GLN A 46 11.02 -14.14 4.50
N ASP A 47 12.04 -14.97 4.33
CA ASP A 47 13.35 -14.79 4.96
C ASP A 47 14.01 -13.48 4.56
N VAL A 48 13.94 -13.12 3.27
CA VAL A 48 14.41 -11.80 2.78
C VAL A 48 13.63 -10.67 3.44
N CYS A 49 12.29 -10.75 3.49
CA CYS A 49 11.48 -9.74 4.19
C CYS A 49 11.86 -9.60 5.67
N ILE A 50 12.21 -10.69 6.36
CA ILE A 50 12.63 -10.63 7.77
C ILE A 50 13.94 -9.85 7.90
N ASP A 51 14.90 -10.11 7.03
CA ASP A 51 16.16 -9.36 7.00
C ASP A 51 15.88 -7.88 6.75
N ASP A 52 14.97 -7.56 5.83
CA ASP A 52 14.57 -6.18 5.54
C ASP A 52 13.90 -5.50 6.75
N PHE A 53 13.04 -6.22 7.50
CA PHE A 53 12.39 -5.69 8.70
C PHE A 53 13.39 -5.37 9.83
N VAL A 54 14.51 -6.11 9.88
CA VAL A 54 15.59 -5.90 10.85
C VAL A 54 16.51 -4.77 10.40
N ASN A 55 16.88 -4.72 9.12
CA ASN A 55 17.89 -3.81 8.60
C ASN A 55 17.35 -2.41 8.26
N HIS A 56 16.08 -2.31 7.85
CA HIS A 56 15.45 -1.05 7.47
C HIS A 56 14.43 -0.61 8.52
N ARG A 57 14.46 0.68 8.88
CA ARG A 57 13.50 1.27 9.83
C ARG A 57 12.10 1.37 9.23
N TYR A 58 12.02 1.69 7.94
CA TYR A 58 10.76 1.90 7.22
C TYR A 58 10.71 0.94 6.04
N ASN A 59 9.68 0.11 5.98
CA ASN A 59 9.43 -0.84 4.89
C ASN A 59 8.04 -0.59 4.32
N VAL A 60 7.93 -0.51 3.00
CA VAL A 60 6.66 -0.44 2.27
C VAL A 60 6.56 -1.63 1.32
N ILE A 61 5.53 -2.45 1.51
CA ILE A 61 5.40 -3.77 0.87
C ILE A 61 4.20 -3.79 -0.05
N LEU A 62 4.48 -3.86 -1.35
CA LEU A 62 3.50 -4.14 -2.38
C LEU A 62 3.45 -5.64 -2.65
N LYS A 63 2.35 -6.29 -2.26
CA LYS A 63 2.22 -7.76 -2.29
C LYS A 63 0.99 -8.24 -3.06
N SER A 64 1.09 -9.46 -3.60
CA SER A 64 -0.06 -10.24 -4.03
C SER A 64 -0.80 -10.85 -2.82
N ARG A 65 -2.03 -11.31 -3.01
CA ARG A 65 -2.80 -11.92 -1.92
C ARG A 65 -2.25 -13.30 -1.53
N GLN A 66 -2.56 -13.66 -0.29
CA GLN A 66 -2.27 -14.98 0.30
C GLN A 66 -0.77 -15.37 0.36
N LEU A 67 0.16 -14.40 0.40
CA LEU A 67 1.59 -14.66 0.60
C LEU A 67 2.02 -14.85 2.07
N GLY A 68 1.08 -14.73 3.02
CA GLY A 68 1.37 -14.89 4.44
C GLY A 68 2.12 -13.74 5.11
N ILE A 69 2.28 -12.58 4.46
CA ILE A 69 3.02 -11.43 5.03
C ILE A 69 2.39 -10.91 6.32
N SER A 70 1.06 -10.82 6.43
CA SER A 70 0.42 -10.42 7.69
C SER A 70 0.60 -11.45 8.83
N THR A 71 1.00 -12.69 8.52
CA THR A 71 1.41 -13.70 9.51
C THR A 71 2.89 -13.52 9.87
N LEU A 72 3.73 -13.21 8.88
CA LEU A 72 5.14 -12.87 9.07
C LEU A 72 5.32 -11.66 9.98
N THR A 73 4.57 -10.58 9.75
CA THR A 73 4.61 -9.37 10.58
C THR A 73 4.08 -9.61 12.00
N ALA A 74 3.09 -10.49 12.18
CA ALA A 74 2.64 -10.92 13.51
C ALA A 74 3.71 -11.73 14.26
N ALA A 75 4.42 -12.63 13.58
CA ALA A 75 5.55 -13.36 14.16
C ALA A 75 6.71 -12.42 14.54
N TYR A 76 6.99 -11.43 13.70
CA TYR A 76 7.97 -10.38 13.97
C TYR A 76 7.59 -9.53 15.18
N ALA A 77 6.32 -9.14 15.30
CA ALA A 77 5.81 -8.44 16.50
C ALA A 77 5.99 -9.28 17.77
N VAL A 78 5.69 -10.59 17.72
CA VAL A 78 5.92 -11.50 18.84
C VAL A 78 7.40 -11.57 19.22
N TRP A 79 8.29 -11.76 18.25
CA TRP A 79 9.74 -11.80 18.50
C TRP A 79 10.23 -10.53 19.16
N LEU A 80 9.83 -9.37 18.63
CA LEU A 80 10.21 -8.08 19.19
C LEU A 80 9.71 -7.92 20.63
N ALA A 81 8.45 -8.30 20.90
CA ALA A 81 7.84 -8.16 22.22
C ALA A 81 8.43 -9.10 23.29
N ILE A 82 8.79 -10.34 22.94
CA ILE A 82 9.27 -11.32 23.93
C ILE A 82 10.78 -11.25 24.20
N PHE A 83 11.58 -10.85 23.20
CA PHE A 83 13.04 -10.80 23.34
C PHE A 83 13.58 -9.42 23.70
N TYR A 84 12.78 -8.37 23.54
CA TYR A 84 13.16 -7.00 23.90
C TYR A 84 12.13 -6.37 24.85
N LYS A 85 12.60 -5.50 25.74
CA LYS A 85 11.76 -4.82 26.73
C LYS A 85 11.17 -3.53 26.16
N ASP A 86 10.05 -3.12 26.75
CA ASP A 86 9.41 -1.82 26.50
C ASP A 86 9.15 -1.53 25.02
N LYS A 87 8.69 -2.56 24.29
CA LYS A 87 8.35 -2.45 22.86
C LYS A 87 6.87 -2.17 22.68
N ASN A 88 6.55 -0.94 22.30
CA ASN A 88 5.19 -0.55 21.95
C ASN A 88 4.93 -0.82 20.46
N ILE A 89 4.09 -1.82 20.18
CA ILE A 89 3.78 -2.28 18.82
C ILE A 89 2.31 -2.00 18.52
N LEU A 90 2.05 -1.14 17.53
CA LEU A 90 0.71 -0.78 17.11
C LEU A 90 0.42 -1.33 15.71
N VAL A 91 -0.74 -1.96 15.56
CA VAL A 91 -1.25 -2.46 14.30
C VAL A 91 -2.51 -1.70 13.92
N ILE A 92 -2.49 -1.08 12.76
CA ILE A 92 -3.64 -0.43 12.15
C ILE A 92 -4.22 -1.40 11.12
N ALA A 93 -5.52 -1.64 11.24
CA ALA A 93 -6.27 -2.46 10.30
C ALA A 93 -7.51 -1.72 9.81
N THR A 94 -8.01 -2.09 8.63
CA THR A 94 -9.19 -1.46 8.02
C THR A 94 -10.48 -1.59 8.84
N LYS A 95 -10.62 -2.68 9.61
CA LYS A 95 -11.82 -2.98 10.42
C LYS A 95 -11.44 -3.68 11.72
N LEU A 96 -12.32 -3.59 12.72
CA LEU A 96 -12.11 -4.22 14.03
C LEU A 96 -11.92 -5.74 13.94
N SER A 97 -12.65 -6.41 13.05
CA SER A 97 -12.50 -7.85 12.81
C SER A 97 -11.13 -8.22 12.26
N VAL A 98 -10.53 -7.36 11.42
CA VAL A 98 -9.18 -7.57 10.88
C VAL A 98 -8.14 -7.37 11.97
N ALA A 99 -8.29 -6.33 12.81
CA ALA A 99 -7.44 -6.11 13.99
C ALA A 99 -7.48 -7.32 14.95
N MET A 100 -8.66 -7.84 15.26
CA MET A 100 -8.82 -9.04 16.11
C MET A 100 -8.17 -10.28 15.48
N ASN A 101 -8.27 -10.43 14.16
CA ASN A 101 -7.62 -11.53 13.44
C ASN A 101 -6.09 -11.44 13.50
N PHE A 102 -5.51 -10.23 13.49
CA PHE A 102 -4.08 -10.04 13.71
C PHE A 102 -3.66 -10.52 15.11
N ILE A 103 -4.37 -10.08 16.14
CA ILE A 103 -4.11 -10.49 17.53
C ILE A 103 -4.32 -12.00 17.73
N LYS A 104 -5.26 -12.62 17.01
CA LYS A 104 -5.42 -14.07 16.98
C LYS A 104 -4.14 -14.77 16.49
N LYS A 105 -3.48 -14.27 15.44
CA LYS A 105 -2.19 -14.83 14.95
C LYS A 105 -1.10 -14.71 16.00
N VAL A 106 -0.99 -13.54 16.65
CA VAL A 106 -0.07 -13.28 17.77
C VAL A 106 -0.27 -14.30 18.89
N LYS A 107 -1.52 -14.50 19.33
CA LYS A 107 -1.85 -15.49 20.37
C LYS A 107 -1.57 -16.93 19.96
N VAL A 108 -1.83 -17.29 18.70
CA VAL A 108 -1.52 -18.64 18.18
C VAL A 108 -0.02 -18.89 18.22
N ALA A 109 0.80 -17.92 17.80
CA ALA A 109 2.25 -18.03 17.89
C ALA A 109 2.68 -18.21 19.36
N LEU A 110 2.28 -17.30 20.26
CA LEU A 110 2.64 -17.35 21.69
C LEU A 110 2.24 -18.66 22.38
N LYS A 111 1.00 -19.14 22.15
CA LYS A 111 0.46 -20.33 22.81
C LYS A 111 1.27 -21.59 22.56
N HIS A 112 1.95 -21.69 21.42
CA HIS A 112 2.66 -22.90 21.01
C HIS A 112 4.18 -22.79 21.17
N LEU A 113 4.69 -21.67 21.69
CA LEU A 113 6.09 -21.56 22.05
C LEU A 113 6.41 -22.40 23.30
N PRO A 114 7.63 -22.94 23.42
CA PRO A 114 8.07 -23.59 24.64
C PRO A 114 8.04 -22.59 25.83
N PRO A 115 7.48 -22.94 26.99
CA PRO A 115 7.39 -22.03 28.14
C PRO A 115 8.75 -21.46 28.60
N TRP A 116 9.82 -22.25 28.49
CA TRP A 116 11.16 -21.80 28.86
C TRP A 116 11.76 -20.74 27.91
N LEU A 117 11.19 -20.59 26.71
CA LEU A 117 11.65 -19.62 25.71
C LEU A 117 10.99 -18.25 25.89
N VAL A 118 9.78 -18.22 26.46
CA VAL A 118 9.01 -17.00 26.71
C VAL A 118 9.28 -16.53 28.12
N LEU A 119 10.24 -15.61 28.26
CA LEU A 119 10.62 -15.03 29.56
C LEU A 119 9.55 -14.11 30.18
N PRO A 120 8.90 -13.21 29.42
CA PRO A 120 7.86 -12.36 29.99
C PRO A 120 6.52 -13.10 30.09
N GLU A 121 5.77 -12.81 31.15
CA GLU A 121 4.40 -13.29 31.32
C GLU A 121 3.42 -12.31 30.67
N LEU A 122 2.19 -12.77 30.39
CA LEU A 122 1.13 -11.91 29.88
C LEU A 122 0.43 -11.20 31.04
N SER A 123 0.51 -9.87 31.08
CA SER A 123 -0.25 -9.04 32.04
C SER A 123 -1.67 -8.76 31.54
N THR A 124 -1.81 -8.45 30.24
CA THR A 124 -3.10 -8.22 29.59
C THR A 124 -3.24 -9.14 28.38
N ASN A 125 -4.42 -9.74 28.22
CA ASN A 125 -4.70 -10.66 27.11
C ASN A 125 -6.17 -10.55 26.67
N ASN A 126 -6.48 -9.59 25.81
CA ASN A 126 -7.85 -9.34 25.32
C ASN A 126 -7.93 -9.50 23.79
N LYS A 127 -9.08 -9.22 23.17
CA LYS A 127 -9.29 -9.49 21.72
C LYS A 127 -8.48 -8.57 20.80
N THR A 128 -8.02 -7.42 21.28
CA THR A 128 -7.35 -6.38 20.50
C THR A 128 -5.95 -6.03 21.00
N ALA A 129 -5.52 -6.57 22.14
CA ALA A 129 -4.22 -6.29 22.72
C ALA A 129 -3.67 -7.46 23.54
N VAL A 130 -2.34 -7.53 23.57
CA VAL A 130 -1.53 -8.39 24.43
C VAL A 130 -0.45 -7.53 25.06
N GLU A 131 -0.31 -7.59 26.38
CA GLU A 131 0.72 -6.85 27.13
C GLU A 131 1.55 -7.83 27.95
N PHE A 132 2.82 -7.52 28.09
CA PHE A 132 3.83 -8.38 28.71
C PHE A 132 4.40 -7.73 29.97
N THR A 133 4.82 -8.54 30.95
CA THR A 133 5.42 -8.06 32.20
C THR A 133 6.77 -7.35 32.01
N ASN A 134 7.37 -7.43 30.81
CA ASN A 134 8.58 -6.69 30.43
C ASN A 134 8.30 -5.31 29.81
N GLY A 135 7.05 -4.83 29.89
CA GLY A 135 6.63 -3.52 29.35
C GLY A 135 6.29 -3.52 27.87
N SER A 136 6.50 -4.62 27.15
CA SER A 136 6.14 -4.72 25.73
C SER A 136 4.63 -4.87 25.53
N THR A 137 4.10 -4.30 24.46
CA THR A 137 2.68 -4.32 24.11
C THR A 137 2.50 -4.58 22.63
N ILE A 138 1.48 -5.35 22.26
CA ILE A 138 1.02 -5.52 20.89
C ILE A 138 -0.47 -5.18 20.88
N LYS A 139 -0.81 -4.06 20.26
CA LYS A 139 -2.18 -3.54 20.17
C LYS A 139 -2.60 -3.44 18.71
N ALA A 140 -3.78 -3.95 18.38
CA ALA A 140 -4.37 -3.82 17.06
C ALA A 140 -5.69 -3.04 17.16
N ILE A 141 -5.80 -1.96 16.40
CA ILE A 141 -6.98 -1.11 16.36
C ILE A 141 -7.48 -0.93 14.93
N PRO A 142 -8.79 -0.74 14.74
CA PRO A 142 -9.30 -0.27 13.46
C PRO A 142 -8.84 1.16 13.18
N THR A 143 -8.85 1.56 11.91
CA THR A 143 -8.69 2.95 11.49
C THR A 143 -9.76 3.83 12.13
N SER A 144 -9.32 4.93 12.75
CA SER A 144 -10.13 6.08 13.20
C SER A 144 -9.27 7.34 13.19
N ASP A 145 -9.86 8.53 13.14
CA ASP A 145 -9.13 9.80 12.98
C ASP A 145 -8.12 10.08 14.12
N ASP A 146 -8.44 9.61 15.34
CA ASP A 146 -7.59 9.71 16.54
C ASP A 146 -6.65 8.50 16.75
N ALA A 147 -6.62 7.54 15.83
CA ALA A 147 -5.87 6.29 16.03
C ALA A 147 -4.36 6.54 16.12
N GLY A 148 -3.77 6.17 17.27
CA GLY A 148 -2.32 6.06 17.43
C GLY A 148 -1.54 7.37 17.57
N ARG A 149 -2.21 8.50 17.83
CA ARG A 149 -1.56 9.82 17.98
C ARG A 149 -0.91 10.08 19.35
N SER A 150 -1.10 9.19 20.33
CA SER A 150 -0.85 9.47 21.74
C SER A 150 0.40 8.83 22.34
N GLU A 151 1.05 7.89 21.66
CA GLU A 151 2.17 7.12 22.22
C GLU A 151 3.35 7.01 21.26
N ALA A 152 4.58 7.05 21.78
CA ALA A 152 5.78 6.77 20.99
C ALA A 152 5.80 5.29 20.59
N LEU A 153 5.86 5.02 19.29
CA LEU A 153 5.76 3.66 18.74
C LEU A 153 7.14 3.10 18.46
N THR A 154 7.38 1.86 18.90
CA THR A 154 8.57 1.12 18.49
C THR A 154 8.39 0.49 17.11
N LEU A 155 7.20 -0.02 16.83
CA LEU A 155 6.84 -0.59 15.54
C LEU A 155 5.37 -0.27 15.21
N LEU A 156 5.16 0.38 14.08
CA LEU A 156 3.86 0.55 13.45
C LEU A 156 3.70 -0.47 12.32
N ILE A 157 2.61 -1.21 12.31
CA ILE A 157 2.23 -2.09 11.21
C ILE A 157 0.91 -1.58 10.64
N VAL A 158 0.87 -1.28 9.34
CA VAL A 158 -0.37 -0.92 8.64
C VAL A 158 -0.69 -2.03 7.64
N ASP A 159 -1.76 -2.78 7.90
CA ASP A 159 -2.19 -3.89 7.05
C ASP A 159 -3.31 -3.45 6.10
N GLU A 160 -3.20 -3.83 4.83
CA GLU A 160 -4.08 -3.41 3.74
C GLU A 160 -4.19 -1.86 3.61
N ALA A 161 -3.03 -1.19 3.67
CA ALA A 161 -2.92 0.27 3.69
C ALA A 161 -3.62 0.98 2.51
N ALA A 162 -3.66 0.39 1.31
CA ALA A 162 -4.32 0.97 0.15
C ALA A 162 -5.87 1.00 0.27
N PHE A 163 -6.43 0.28 1.24
CA PHE A 163 -7.86 0.22 1.53
C PHE A 163 -8.24 0.91 2.85
N VAL A 164 -7.27 1.55 3.50
CA VAL A 164 -7.53 2.39 4.67
C VAL A 164 -8.11 3.73 4.19
N ARG A 165 -9.30 4.08 4.69
CA ARG A 165 -9.92 5.39 4.41
C ARG A 165 -9.11 6.51 5.07
N ASN A 166 -8.96 7.63 4.38
CA ASN A 166 -8.20 8.80 4.82
C ASN A 166 -6.81 8.42 5.38
N PHE A 167 -6.12 7.50 4.67
CA PHE A 167 -4.83 7.00 5.12
C PHE A 167 -3.76 8.10 5.16
N ASP A 168 -3.88 9.12 4.32
CA ASP A 168 -3.08 10.35 4.34
C ASP A 168 -3.19 11.09 5.68
N GLU A 169 -4.40 11.38 6.15
CA GLU A 169 -4.63 12.04 7.44
C GLU A 169 -4.13 11.20 8.62
N LEU A 170 -4.41 9.90 8.59
CA LEU A 170 -3.93 8.98 9.62
C LEU A 170 -2.40 8.90 9.62
N TRP A 171 -1.79 8.81 8.44
CA TRP A 171 -0.33 8.74 8.29
C TRP A 171 0.35 10.00 8.79
N MET A 172 -0.19 11.19 8.51
CA MET A 172 0.31 12.45 9.06
C MET A 172 0.30 12.49 10.59
N GLY A 173 -0.70 11.88 11.23
CA GLY A 173 -0.77 11.77 12.69
C GLY A 173 0.17 10.69 13.27
N LEU A 174 0.35 9.58 12.56
CA LEU A 174 1.17 8.45 13.02
C LEU A 174 2.67 8.68 12.79
N TYR A 175 3.07 9.28 11.67
CA TYR A 175 4.47 9.44 11.29
C TYR A 175 5.33 10.13 12.37
N PRO A 176 4.87 11.23 13.03
CA PRO A 176 5.62 11.85 14.13
C PRO A 176 5.90 10.91 15.31
N THR A 177 5.02 9.95 15.58
CA THR A 177 5.21 8.97 16.68
C THR A 177 6.38 8.02 16.46
N LEU A 178 6.87 7.93 15.22
CA LEU A 178 8.01 7.09 14.81
C LEU A 178 9.34 7.85 14.82
N SER A 179 9.32 9.18 15.04
CA SER A 179 10.51 10.03 14.97
C SER A 179 11.57 9.68 16.03
N THR A 180 11.16 9.13 17.17
CA THR A 180 12.03 8.76 18.31
C THR A 180 12.76 7.42 18.13
N GLY A 181 13.02 7.01 16.88
CA GLY A 181 13.66 5.73 16.57
C GLY A 181 12.69 4.59 16.26
N GLY A 182 11.40 4.91 16.08
CA GLY A 182 10.37 3.94 15.68
C GLY A 182 10.58 3.38 14.28
N ARG A 183 9.88 2.28 14.00
CA ARG A 183 9.89 1.54 12.73
C ARG A 183 8.49 1.45 12.13
N ALA A 184 8.38 1.36 10.81
CA ALA A 184 7.11 1.08 10.14
C ALA A 184 7.21 -0.08 9.16
N ILE A 185 6.16 -0.89 9.12
CA ILE A 185 5.89 -1.86 8.06
C ILE A 185 4.50 -1.56 7.51
N VAL A 186 4.46 -0.96 6.32
CA VAL A 186 3.22 -0.63 5.61
C VAL A 186 3.04 -1.64 4.49
N LEU A 187 1.96 -2.42 4.50
CA LEU A 187 1.75 -3.46 3.48
C LEU A 187 0.35 -3.42 2.90
N SER A 188 0.24 -3.69 1.59
CA SER A 188 -1.05 -3.79 0.91
C SER A 188 -0.95 -4.48 -0.44
N THR A 189 -2.08 -4.95 -0.97
CA THR A 189 -2.23 -5.05 -2.44
C THR A 189 -2.43 -3.64 -3.03
N PRO A 190 -2.15 -3.40 -4.32
CA PRO A 190 -2.42 -2.09 -4.92
C PRO A 190 -3.93 -1.82 -4.98
N ASN A 191 -4.31 -0.55 -5.11
CA ASN A 191 -5.70 -0.11 -5.26
C ASN A 191 -5.75 1.15 -6.13
N GLY A 192 -5.26 1.04 -7.37
CA GLY A 192 -5.17 2.18 -8.27
C GLY A 192 -3.99 3.12 -8.02
N VAL A 193 -3.90 4.14 -8.88
CA VAL A 193 -2.91 5.21 -8.78
C VAL A 193 -3.43 6.31 -7.87
N GLY A 194 -2.54 6.83 -7.02
CA GLY A 194 -2.83 7.94 -6.11
C GLY A 194 -3.14 7.50 -4.67
N GLY A 195 -3.08 8.47 -3.78
CA GLY A 195 -3.25 8.29 -2.33
C GLY A 195 -1.94 7.93 -1.62
N GLN A 196 -1.95 8.10 -0.29
CA GLN A 196 -0.75 8.03 0.53
C GLN A 196 0.06 6.73 0.40
N TYR A 197 -0.62 5.58 0.26
CA TYR A 197 0.09 4.30 0.11
C TYR A 197 0.81 4.19 -1.24
N TYR A 198 0.17 4.61 -2.33
CA TYR A 198 0.79 4.68 -3.65
C TYR A 198 2.00 5.62 -3.62
N ASP A 199 1.84 6.81 -3.06
CA ASP A 199 2.92 7.81 -2.98
C ASP A 199 4.10 7.32 -2.15
N LEU A 200 3.85 6.68 -1.00
CA LEU A 200 4.89 6.06 -0.17
C LEU A 200 5.68 5.01 -0.95
N TYR A 201 4.98 4.13 -1.68
CA TYR A 201 5.63 3.07 -2.44
C TYR A 201 6.42 3.63 -3.62
N MET A 202 5.83 4.51 -4.42
CA MET A 202 6.50 5.08 -5.61
C MET A 202 7.74 5.90 -5.23
N ARG A 203 7.66 6.70 -4.15
CA ARG A 203 8.83 7.45 -3.67
C ARG A 203 9.92 6.54 -3.11
N ALA A 204 9.55 5.42 -2.48
CA ALA A 204 10.50 4.40 -2.04
C ALA A 204 11.19 3.72 -3.24
N ASP A 205 10.41 3.32 -4.24
CA ASP A 205 10.90 2.67 -5.47
C ASP A 205 11.82 3.58 -6.28
N ALA A 206 11.53 4.89 -6.31
CA ALA A 206 12.37 5.91 -6.94
C ALA A 206 13.62 6.31 -6.11
N GLY A 207 13.74 5.83 -4.87
CA GLY A 207 14.84 6.21 -3.96
C GLY A 207 14.73 7.63 -3.39
N GLU A 208 13.53 8.23 -3.43
CA GLU A 208 13.23 9.59 -2.97
C GLU A 208 12.71 9.64 -1.51
N SER A 209 12.73 8.51 -0.81
CA SER A 209 12.35 8.40 0.60
C SER A 209 13.20 7.39 1.35
N GLU A 210 13.16 7.43 2.68
CA GLU A 210 13.88 6.47 3.55
C GLU A 210 13.22 5.09 3.62
N PHE A 211 12.09 4.88 2.93
CA PHE A 211 11.40 3.61 2.90
C PHE A 211 12.12 2.61 1.99
N ASN A 212 12.27 1.39 2.47
CA ASN A 212 12.69 0.24 1.68
C ASN A 212 11.46 -0.33 0.92
N PRO A 213 11.44 -0.30 -0.42
CA PRO A 213 10.35 -0.88 -1.21
C PRO A 213 10.53 -2.40 -1.33
N ILE A 214 9.48 -3.16 -1.02
CA ILE A 214 9.46 -4.63 -1.19
C ILE A 214 8.31 -4.98 -2.14
N LYS A 215 8.62 -5.54 -3.31
CA LYS A 215 7.60 -6.02 -4.27
C LYS A 215 7.50 -7.54 -4.23
N LEU A 216 6.30 -8.07 -4.01
CA LEU A 216 6.04 -9.51 -3.91
C LEU A 216 4.87 -9.96 -4.81
N PRO A 217 5.11 -10.13 -6.12
CA PRO A 217 4.13 -10.69 -7.05
C PRO A 217 3.78 -12.16 -6.72
N TRP A 218 2.79 -12.73 -7.40
CA TRP A 218 2.31 -14.09 -7.11
C TRP A 218 3.39 -15.17 -7.23
N HIS A 219 4.33 -15.06 -8.18
CA HIS A 219 5.31 -16.10 -8.51
C HIS A 219 6.43 -16.25 -7.47
N VAL A 220 6.53 -15.34 -6.49
CA VAL A 220 7.50 -15.50 -5.39
C VAL A 220 7.10 -16.65 -4.46
N HIS A 221 5.83 -17.08 -4.50
CA HIS A 221 5.36 -18.20 -3.70
C HIS A 221 5.81 -19.52 -4.34
N PRO A 222 6.60 -20.36 -3.63
CA PRO A 222 7.23 -21.54 -4.25
C PRO A 222 6.24 -22.63 -4.66
N GLU A 223 5.03 -22.63 -4.09
CA GLU A 223 3.96 -23.56 -4.48
C GLU A 223 3.06 -23.03 -5.61
N ARG A 224 3.33 -21.84 -6.18
CA ARG A 224 2.56 -21.27 -7.29
C ARG A 224 3.37 -21.33 -8.59
N ALA A 225 2.88 -22.10 -9.55
CA ALA A 225 3.44 -22.20 -10.90
C ALA A 225 2.54 -21.50 -11.93
N ASP A 226 2.98 -21.42 -13.19
CA ASP A 226 2.23 -20.80 -14.28
C ASP A 226 0.83 -21.41 -14.45
N GLU A 227 0.70 -22.73 -14.31
CA GLU A 227 -0.60 -23.43 -14.34
C GLU A 227 -1.55 -22.93 -13.24
N TRP A 228 -1.03 -22.62 -12.05
CA TRP A 228 -1.83 -22.06 -10.97
C TRP A 228 -2.31 -20.65 -11.35
N PHE A 229 -1.42 -19.82 -11.90
CA PHE A 229 -1.75 -18.47 -12.32
C PHE A 229 -2.81 -18.45 -13.42
N GLU A 230 -2.67 -19.28 -14.45
CA GLU A 230 -3.65 -19.41 -15.52
C GLU A 230 -5.02 -19.83 -15.00
N ASN A 231 -5.06 -20.78 -14.06
CA ASN A 231 -6.31 -21.24 -13.47
C ASN A 231 -6.98 -20.18 -12.58
N GLU A 232 -6.22 -19.43 -11.80
CA GLU A 232 -6.76 -18.31 -11.02
C GLU A 232 -7.28 -17.18 -11.91
N CYS A 233 -6.56 -16.86 -13.00
CA CYS A 233 -6.97 -15.81 -13.94
C CYS A 233 -8.31 -16.08 -14.61
N LYS A 234 -8.71 -17.35 -14.80
CA LYS A 234 -10.02 -17.70 -15.38
C LYS A 234 -11.20 -17.18 -14.56
N ASN A 235 -11.01 -16.95 -13.26
CA ASN A 235 -12.07 -16.53 -12.33
C ASN A 235 -12.01 -15.03 -12.01
N LEU A 236 -11.06 -14.28 -12.59
CA LEU A 236 -10.79 -12.90 -12.22
C LEU A 236 -10.87 -11.98 -13.45
N THR A 237 -11.31 -10.74 -13.23
CA THR A 237 -11.19 -9.69 -14.25
C THR A 237 -9.74 -9.25 -14.39
N GLN A 238 -9.40 -8.57 -15.49
CA GLN A 238 -8.05 -8.02 -15.69
C GLN A 238 -7.62 -7.09 -14.53
N GLN A 239 -8.53 -6.26 -14.02
CA GLN A 239 -8.30 -5.39 -12.87
C GLN A 239 -8.02 -6.20 -11.60
N GLN A 240 -8.79 -7.26 -11.36
CA GLN A 240 -8.57 -8.16 -10.22
C GLN A 240 -7.25 -8.92 -10.35
N ILE A 241 -6.84 -9.33 -11.55
CA ILE A 241 -5.53 -9.96 -11.78
C ILE A 241 -4.40 -8.98 -11.46
N ALA A 242 -4.51 -7.74 -11.94
CA ALA A 242 -3.57 -6.67 -11.66
C ALA A 242 -3.41 -6.41 -10.15
N GLN A 243 -4.55 -6.37 -9.44
CA GLN A 243 -4.61 -6.14 -8.01
C GLN A 243 -4.11 -7.34 -7.18
N GLU A 244 -4.68 -8.51 -7.41
CA GLU A 244 -4.58 -9.66 -6.53
C GLU A 244 -3.30 -10.46 -6.77
N LEU A 245 -2.77 -10.43 -8.00
CA LEU A 245 -1.67 -11.29 -8.45
C LEU A 245 -0.42 -10.50 -8.90
N LEU A 246 -0.59 -9.45 -9.71
CA LEU A 246 0.53 -8.83 -10.44
C LEU A 246 1.21 -7.66 -9.71
N CYS A 247 0.58 -7.09 -8.68
CA CYS A 247 1.10 -5.91 -7.99
C CYS A 247 1.23 -4.70 -8.93
N ASP A 248 0.18 -4.42 -9.71
CA ASP A 248 0.13 -3.31 -10.66
C ASP A 248 -0.85 -2.23 -10.18
N PHE A 249 -0.34 -1.04 -9.88
CA PHE A 249 -1.17 0.12 -9.49
C PHE A 249 -1.99 0.70 -10.64
N ALA A 250 -1.44 0.76 -11.86
CA ALA A 250 -2.11 1.39 -12.99
C ALA A 250 -3.35 0.58 -13.43
N ALA A 251 -3.20 -0.75 -13.51
CA ALA A 251 -4.27 -1.62 -13.95
C ALA A 251 -5.23 -2.08 -12.83
N SER A 252 -4.90 -1.86 -11.55
CA SER A 252 -5.78 -2.23 -10.42
C SER A 252 -6.81 -1.18 -10.04
N GLY A 253 -6.60 0.08 -10.45
CA GLY A 253 -7.54 1.17 -10.16
C GLY A 253 -8.76 1.15 -11.06
N GLU A 254 -9.85 1.78 -10.60
CA GLU A 254 -10.98 2.15 -11.45
C GLU A 254 -10.57 3.34 -12.34
N THR A 255 -9.72 3.09 -13.32
CA THR A 255 -9.46 4.06 -14.37
C THR A 255 -10.65 4.05 -15.34
N PHE A 256 -11.19 5.23 -15.67
CA PHE A 256 -12.30 5.32 -16.63
C PHE A 256 -11.91 4.75 -18.01
N LEU A 257 -10.63 4.85 -18.37
CA LEU A 257 -10.07 4.30 -19.59
C LEU A 257 -9.11 3.15 -19.26
N LEU A 258 -9.35 1.98 -19.86
CA LEU A 258 -8.44 0.83 -19.80
C LEU A 258 -7.10 1.15 -20.46
N ALA A 259 -6.03 0.49 -20.00
CA ALA A 259 -4.67 0.67 -20.55
C ALA A 259 -4.60 0.45 -22.07
N GLU A 260 -5.35 -0.51 -22.60
CA GLU A 260 -5.44 -0.76 -24.04
C GLU A 260 -6.04 0.41 -24.82
N HIS A 261 -7.02 1.12 -24.24
CA HIS A 261 -7.61 2.31 -24.86
C HIS A 261 -6.60 3.45 -24.90
N ILE A 262 -5.84 3.64 -23.82
CA ILE A 262 -4.79 4.66 -23.74
C ILE A 262 -3.71 4.38 -24.79
N GLU A 263 -3.27 3.13 -24.94
CA GLU A 263 -2.25 2.78 -25.91
C GLU A 263 -2.74 2.95 -27.36
N ARG A 264 -4.01 2.61 -27.63
CA ARG A 264 -4.64 2.90 -28.92
C ARG A 264 -4.68 4.41 -29.23
N ILE A 265 -5.01 5.24 -28.23
CA ILE A 265 -5.02 6.71 -28.38
C ILE A 265 -3.60 7.25 -28.62
N ARG A 266 -2.58 6.71 -27.95
CA ARG A 266 -1.16 7.10 -28.15
C ARG A 266 -0.70 6.93 -29.59
N GLN A 267 -1.16 5.90 -30.28
CA GLN A 267 -0.82 5.66 -31.68
C GLN A 267 -1.46 6.67 -32.65
N GLN A 268 -2.46 7.44 -32.19
CA GLN A 268 -3.20 8.43 -32.98
C GLN A 268 -2.75 9.87 -32.69
N VAL A 269 -1.73 10.07 -31.85
CA VAL A 269 -1.23 11.40 -31.51
C VAL A 269 -0.65 12.08 -32.75
N ARG A 270 -1.11 13.31 -32.99
CA ARG A 270 -0.66 14.18 -34.08
C ARG A 270 -0.26 15.55 -33.54
N ASN A 271 0.51 16.31 -34.32
CA ASN A 271 0.73 17.72 -34.03
C ASN A 271 -0.54 18.53 -34.33
N PRO A 272 -0.83 19.58 -33.56
CA PRO A 272 -1.94 20.46 -33.87
C PRO A 272 -1.67 21.19 -35.18
N MET A 273 -2.73 21.46 -35.94
CA MET A 273 -2.66 22.22 -37.19
C MET A 273 -2.25 23.67 -36.92
N GLU A 274 -2.75 24.23 -35.82
CA GLU A 274 -2.50 25.59 -35.42
C GLU A 274 -2.55 25.70 -33.89
N LYS A 275 -1.85 26.70 -33.35
CA LYS A 275 -2.02 27.14 -31.97
C LYS A 275 -2.33 28.63 -31.92
N TRP A 276 -3.24 29.02 -31.03
CA TRP A 276 -3.59 30.43 -30.82
C TRP A 276 -3.96 30.69 -29.35
N GLY A 277 -4.35 31.93 -29.05
CA GLY A 277 -4.77 32.35 -27.71
C GLY A 277 -3.59 32.62 -26.77
N PRO A 278 -3.89 32.90 -25.48
CA PRO A 278 -2.88 33.17 -24.47
C PRO A 278 -1.83 32.05 -24.44
N GLU A 279 -0.55 32.44 -24.51
CA GLU A 279 0.60 31.51 -24.48
C GLU A 279 0.56 30.38 -25.54
N MET A 280 -0.15 30.58 -26.66
CA MET A 280 -0.42 29.51 -27.65
C MET A 280 -1.06 28.27 -27.02
N GLY A 281 -1.87 28.50 -25.98
CA GLY A 281 -2.50 27.47 -25.16
C GLY A 281 -3.72 26.81 -25.80
N VAL A 282 -4.29 27.39 -26.87
CA VAL A 282 -5.35 26.75 -27.66
C VAL A 282 -4.71 25.96 -28.79
N TRP A 283 -5.01 24.67 -28.88
CA TRP A 283 -4.56 23.77 -29.93
C TRP A 283 -5.72 23.43 -30.85
N VAL A 284 -5.52 23.62 -32.15
CA VAL A 284 -6.51 23.34 -33.19
C VAL A 284 -6.13 22.05 -33.89
N TRP A 285 -7.03 21.07 -33.85
CA TRP A 285 -6.86 19.76 -34.47
C TRP A 285 -7.54 19.69 -35.84
N LYS A 286 -8.64 20.43 -36.04
CA LYS A 286 -9.38 20.59 -37.30
C LYS A 286 -10.03 21.97 -37.39
N TYR A 287 -10.13 22.52 -38.60
CA TYR A 287 -10.83 23.77 -38.85
C TYR A 287 -12.36 23.59 -38.83
N PRO A 288 -13.13 24.61 -38.43
CA PRO A 288 -14.59 24.54 -38.38
C PRO A 288 -15.20 24.43 -39.78
N LEU A 289 -16.15 23.51 -39.92
CA LEU A 289 -17.04 23.34 -41.06
C LEU A 289 -18.41 23.96 -40.78
N THR A 290 -18.94 24.72 -41.74
CA THR A 290 -20.16 25.53 -41.60
C THR A 290 -21.43 24.71 -41.37
N ASP A 291 -21.48 23.48 -41.90
CA ASP A 291 -22.66 22.60 -41.78
C ASP A 291 -22.64 21.71 -40.53
N HIS A 292 -21.59 21.81 -39.71
CA HIS A 292 -21.40 21.01 -38.51
C HIS A 292 -21.88 21.76 -37.26
N LYS A 293 -22.19 20.99 -36.21
CA LYS A 293 -22.58 21.53 -34.90
C LYS A 293 -21.53 21.22 -33.87
N TYR A 294 -21.18 22.21 -33.07
CA TYR A 294 -20.13 22.09 -32.06
C TYR A 294 -20.68 22.31 -30.65
N ILE A 295 -20.05 21.65 -29.68
CA ILE A 295 -20.27 21.87 -28.25
C ILE A 295 -18.94 22.24 -27.62
N ILE A 296 -18.95 23.29 -26.79
CA ILE A 296 -17.80 23.65 -25.96
C ILE A 296 -18.07 23.18 -24.53
N SER A 297 -17.23 22.28 -24.04
CA SER A 297 -17.17 21.91 -22.63
C SER A 297 -16.01 22.66 -21.97
N ALA A 298 -16.26 23.29 -20.83
CA ALA A 298 -15.27 24.09 -20.12
C ALA A 298 -15.19 23.69 -18.64
N ASP A 299 -13.96 23.53 -18.16
CA ASP A 299 -13.61 23.34 -16.76
C ASP A 299 -12.79 24.55 -16.29
N VAL A 300 -13.29 25.24 -15.27
CA VAL A 300 -12.82 26.58 -14.87
C VAL A 300 -11.99 26.47 -13.59
N ALA A 301 -10.72 26.87 -13.66
CA ALA A 301 -9.85 27.03 -12.51
C ALA A 301 -9.72 28.52 -12.10
N ARG A 302 -9.15 28.77 -10.92
CA ARG A 302 -8.94 30.15 -10.41
C ARG A 302 -7.84 30.92 -11.15
N GLY A 303 -6.92 30.23 -11.81
CA GLY A 303 -5.80 30.84 -12.53
C GLY A 303 -4.57 31.19 -11.67
N ASP A 304 -4.65 31.01 -10.34
CA ASP A 304 -3.57 31.30 -9.38
C ASP A 304 -3.07 30.06 -8.60
N ALA A 305 -3.65 28.89 -8.85
CA ALA A 305 -3.46 27.67 -8.09
C ALA A 305 -2.74 26.54 -8.87
N GLY A 306 -2.80 25.31 -8.34
CA GLY A 306 -2.15 24.11 -8.90
C GLY A 306 -2.86 23.49 -10.12
N ASP A 307 -4.09 23.89 -10.40
CA ASP A 307 -4.97 23.41 -11.48
C ASP A 307 -4.90 24.29 -12.75
N TYR A 308 -5.56 23.84 -13.83
CA TYR A 308 -5.61 24.53 -15.12
C TYR A 308 -7.06 24.75 -15.52
N SER A 309 -7.36 25.90 -16.13
CA SER A 309 -8.60 26.05 -16.89
C SER A 309 -8.43 25.33 -18.23
N ALA A 310 -9.45 24.59 -18.64
CA ALA A 310 -9.43 23.81 -19.86
C ALA A 310 -10.77 23.84 -20.57
N PHE A 311 -10.76 23.83 -21.91
CA PHE A 311 -11.96 23.57 -22.69
C PHE A 311 -11.69 22.59 -23.82
N HIS A 312 -12.75 21.93 -24.28
CA HIS A 312 -12.75 21.14 -25.49
C HIS A 312 -13.90 21.59 -26.39
N VAL A 313 -13.58 21.83 -27.65
CA VAL A 313 -14.56 22.00 -28.73
C VAL A 313 -14.77 20.65 -29.38
N ILE A 314 -16.00 20.16 -29.30
CA ILE A 314 -16.40 18.83 -29.76
C ILE A 314 -17.29 19.01 -30.98
N ASP A 315 -16.86 18.48 -32.12
CA ASP A 315 -17.71 18.32 -33.29
C ASP A 315 -18.71 17.19 -33.02
N THR A 316 -19.99 17.54 -32.93
CA THR A 316 -21.05 16.58 -32.61
C THR A 316 -21.47 15.71 -33.79
N ASN A 317 -21.10 16.11 -35.02
CA ASN A 317 -21.36 15.32 -36.22
C ASN A 317 -20.38 14.14 -36.29
N GLU A 318 -19.09 14.42 -36.11
CA GLU A 318 -18.01 13.41 -36.22
C GLU A 318 -17.61 12.81 -34.86
N SER A 319 -18.14 13.32 -33.75
CA SER A 319 -17.83 12.88 -32.38
C SER A 319 -16.33 12.96 -32.05
N GLU A 320 -15.69 14.08 -32.39
CA GLU A 320 -14.26 14.29 -32.16
C GLU A 320 -13.95 15.66 -31.55
N ILE A 321 -12.80 15.75 -30.87
CA ILE A 321 -12.27 17.02 -30.36
C ILE A 321 -11.54 17.73 -31.51
N VAL A 322 -12.03 18.91 -31.88
CA VAL A 322 -11.49 19.72 -32.99
C VAL A 322 -10.62 20.88 -32.52
N ALA A 323 -10.80 21.33 -31.28
CA ALA A 323 -9.89 22.24 -30.61
C ALA A 323 -9.92 22.03 -29.09
N GLU A 324 -8.82 22.32 -28.41
CA GLU A 324 -8.74 22.26 -26.96
C GLU A 324 -7.86 23.38 -26.41
N TYR A 325 -8.07 23.73 -25.15
CA TYR A 325 -7.24 24.68 -24.43
C TYR A 325 -6.82 24.12 -23.09
N LYS A 326 -5.59 24.47 -22.68
CA LYS A 326 -5.12 24.28 -21.32
C LYS A 326 -4.20 25.45 -20.92
N GLY A 327 -4.55 26.15 -19.85
CA GLY A 327 -3.72 27.23 -19.33
C GLY A 327 -4.16 27.76 -17.98
N LYS A 328 -3.37 28.69 -17.43
CA LYS A 328 -3.59 29.29 -16.10
C LYS A 328 -3.99 30.75 -16.22
N ILE A 329 -5.10 31.00 -16.91
CA ILE A 329 -5.65 32.35 -17.01
C ILE A 329 -6.77 32.54 -15.99
N PRO A 330 -6.93 33.75 -15.42
CA PRO A 330 -8.04 34.09 -14.55
C PRO A 330 -9.41 33.83 -15.21
N PRO A 331 -10.48 33.54 -14.43
CA PRO A 331 -11.79 33.20 -14.96
C PRO A 331 -12.41 34.23 -15.91
N ASP A 332 -12.15 35.52 -15.71
CA ASP A 332 -12.61 36.60 -16.60
C ASP A 332 -11.96 36.53 -17.98
N GLN A 333 -10.64 36.27 -18.03
CA GLN A 333 -9.93 36.05 -19.29
C GLN A 333 -10.35 34.74 -19.94
N PHE A 334 -10.63 33.71 -19.14
CA PHE A 334 -11.14 32.44 -19.66
C PHE A 334 -12.50 32.59 -20.30
N ALA A 335 -13.39 33.42 -19.75
CA ALA A 335 -14.68 33.73 -20.36
C ALA A 335 -14.54 34.43 -21.72
N ILE A 336 -13.60 35.37 -21.85
CA ILE A 336 -13.31 36.04 -23.14
C ILE A 336 -12.80 35.01 -24.16
N LEU A 337 -11.89 34.13 -23.74
CA LEU A 337 -11.34 33.08 -24.60
C LEU A 337 -12.42 32.09 -25.07
N LEU A 338 -13.33 31.68 -24.17
CA LEU A 338 -14.46 30.81 -24.52
C LEU A 338 -15.40 31.48 -25.52
N ASN A 339 -15.66 32.78 -25.36
CA ASN A 339 -16.46 33.53 -26.33
C ASN A 339 -15.76 33.59 -27.70
N GLU A 340 -14.44 33.82 -27.75
CA GLU A 340 -13.70 33.79 -29.00
C GLU A 340 -13.74 32.41 -29.66
N ALA A 341 -13.57 31.33 -28.89
CA ALA A 341 -13.70 29.97 -29.40
C ALA A 341 -15.11 29.69 -29.94
N GLY A 342 -16.16 30.15 -29.24
CA GLY A 342 -17.55 30.01 -29.68
C GLY A 342 -17.93 30.86 -30.89
N MET A 343 -17.20 31.93 -31.20
CA MET A 343 -17.37 32.67 -32.45
C MET A 343 -16.67 31.99 -33.63
N ARG A 344 -15.68 31.12 -33.36
CA ARG A 344 -14.95 30.38 -34.39
C ARG A 344 -15.65 29.07 -34.78
N TYR A 345 -16.32 28.40 -33.84
CA TYR A 345 -16.92 27.07 -34.02
C TYR A 345 -18.43 27.07 -33.91
#